data_AF-A0A9E5EJS0-F1
#
_entry.id   AF-A0A9E5EJS0-F1
#
_cell.length_a   1.000
_cell.length_b   1.000
_cell.length_c   1.000
_cell.angle_alpha   90.00
_cell.angle_beta   90.00
_cell.angle_gamma   90.00
#
_symmetry.space_group_name_H-M   'P 1'
#
loop_
_entity.id
_entity.type
_entity.pdbx_description
1 polymer ?
#
loop_
_entity_poly.entity_id
_entity_poly.type
_entity_poly.pdbx_seq_one_letter_code
_entity_poly.pdbx_strand_id
1 'polypeptide(L)'
;MLNLCVKLCSILGLPKSIGLIYGAVFVSAKPMEAGQICRKLKISRGSVSQGLKFLKELGAIRSEGLNGNRAEHFVAEGPGV
;
A
#
# COMPACT_ATOMS: atom_id res chain seq x y z
N MET A 1 -15.38 -6.45 -6.47
CA MET A 1 -14.36 -5.43 -6.81
C MET A 1 -12.94 -5.89 -6.46
N LEU A 2 -12.62 -6.27 -5.21
CA LEU A 2 -11.28 -6.77 -4.84
C LEU A 2 -10.77 -7.98 -5.66
N ASN A 3 -11.64 -8.94 -6.00
CA ASN A 3 -11.23 -10.13 -6.76
C ASN A 3 -10.71 -9.83 -8.18
N LEU A 4 -11.12 -8.72 -8.79
CA LEU A 4 -10.67 -8.33 -10.13
C LEU A 4 -9.23 -7.81 -10.08
N CYS A 5 -8.91 -6.97 -9.09
CA CYS A 5 -7.55 -6.48 -8.86
C CYS A 5 -6.58 -7.63 -8.55
N VAL A 6 -7.02 -8.62 -7.76
CA VAL A 6 -6.21 -9.82 -7.46
C VAL A 6 -5.97 -10.65 -8.72
N LYS A 7 -6.98 -10.85 -9.58
CA LYS A 7 -6.83 -11.59 -10.84
C LYS A 7 -5.92 -10.87 -11.85
N LEU A 8 -6.02 -9.55 -11.99
CA LEU A 8 -5.10 -8.78 -12.83
C LEU A 8 -3.65 -8.87 -12.32
N CYS A 9 -3.44 -8.80 -11.00
CA CYS A 9 -2.11 -9.00 -10.43
C CYS A 9 -1.55 -10.39 -10.77
N SER A 10 -2.38 -11.45 -10.69
CA SER A 10 -1.94 -12.79 -11.07
C SER A 10 -1.64 -12.95 -12.56
N ILE A 11 -2.37 -12.28 -13.45
CA ILE A 11 -2.13 -12.31 -14.91
C ILE A 11 -0.87 -11.53 -15.30
N LEU A 12 -0.56 -10.45 -14.57
CA LEU A 12 0.64 -9.63 -14.76
C LEU A 12 1.88 -10.17 -14.00
N GLY A 13 1.76 -11.29 -13.27
CA GLY A 13 2.85 -11.86 -12.45
C GLY A 13 3.19 -11.05 -11.19
N LEU A 14 2.33 -10.11 -10.79
CA LEU A 14 2.56 -9.26 -9.62
C LEU A 14 2.42 -10.07 -8.32
N PRO A 15 3.37 -9.92 -7.37
CA PRO A 15 3.26 -10.53 -6.06
C PRO A 15 1.94 -10.20 -5.36
N LYS A 16 1.27 -11.22 -4.80
CA LYS A 16 0.03 -11.07 -4.02
C LYS A 16 0.13 -10.01 -2.92
N SER A 17 1.33 -9.80 -2.37
CA SER A 17 1.60 -8.78 -1.36
C SER A 17 1.24 -7.37 -1.83
N ILE A 18 1.41 -7.05 -3.12
CA ILE A 18 1.11 -5.71 -3.67
C ILE A 18 -0.37 -5.39 -3.51
N GLY A 19 -1.25 -6.32 -3.91
CA GLY A 19 -2.70 -6.14 -3.75
C GLY A 19 -3.14 -6.05 -2.28
N LEU A 20 -2.49 -6.81 -1.39
CA LEU A 20 -2.76 -6.75 0.05
C LEU A 20 -2.31 -5.41 0.67
N ILE A 21 -1.15 -4.90 0.28
CA ILE A 21 -0.62 -3.61 0.75
C ILE A 21 -1.53 -2.48 0.27
N TYR A 22 -1.86 -2.45 -1.03
CA TYR A 22 -2.76 -1.45 -1.58
C TYR A 22 -4.13 -1.50 -0.88
N GLY A 23 -4.72 -2.69 -0.76
CA GLY A 23 -5.99 -2.86 -0.07
C GLY A 23 -5.95 -2.37 1.39
N ALA A 24 -4.84 -2.60 2.11
CA ALA A 24 -4.69 -2.13 3.49
C ALA A 24 -4.66 -0.59 3.58
N VAL A 25 -3.94 0.07 2.66
CA VAL A 25 -3.86 1.54 2.61
C VAL A 25 -5.20 2.13 2.15
N PHE A 26 -5.83 1.56 1.12
CA PHE A 26 -7.07 2.04 0.51
C PHE A 26 -8.26 2.07 1.49
N VAL A 27 -8.41 1.04 2.32
CA VAL A 27 -9.49 0.98 3.31
C VAL A 27 -9.18 1.74 4.61
N SER A 28 -7.96 2.28 4.74
CA SER A 28 -7.56 2.97 5.96
C SER A 28 -8.10 4.40 5.98
N ALA A 29 -8.87 4.74 7.02
CA ALA A 29 -9.36 6.10 7.24
C ALA A 29 -8.26 7.10 7.65
N LYS A 30 -7.06 6.60 8.01
CA LYS A 30 -5.91 7.42 8.41
C LYS A 30 -4.66 6.99 7.64
N PRO A 31 -3.69 7.90 7.41
CA PRO A 31 -2.39 7.55 6.84
C PRO A 31 -1.76 6.39 7.62
N MET A 32 -1.27 5.38 6.88
CA MET A 32 -0.70 4.16 7.48
C MET A 32 0.82 4.18 7.41
N GLU A 33 1.47 3.75 8.49
CA GLU A 33 2.91 3.53 8.50
C GLU A 33 3.27 2.13 7.96
N ALA A 34 4.43 1.99 7.31
CA ALA A 34 4.94 0.69 6.85
C ALA A 34 4.99 -0.37 7.98
N GLY A 35 5.35 0.03 9.20
CA GLY A 35 5.36 -0.86 10.36
C GLY A 35 3.96 -1.39 10.73
N GLN A 36 2.93 -0.57 10.61
CA GLN A 36 1.54 -0.98 10.83
C GLN A 36 1.08 -1.97 9.76
N ILE A 37 1.45 -1.73 8.49
CA ILE A 37 1.14 -2.62 7.37
C ILE A 37 1.79 -4.00 7.58
N CYS A 38 3.07 -4.04 7.98
CA CYS A 38 3.77 -5.29 8.31
C CYS A 38 3.00 -6.10 9.37
N ARG A 39 2.60 -5.46 10.47
CA ARG A 39 1.87 -6.12 11.57
C ARG A 39 0.49 -6.60 11.14
N LYS A 40 -0.26 -5.76 10.43
CA LYS A 40 -1.65 -6.06 10.00
C LYS A 40 -1.71 -7.21 8.99
N LEU A 41 -0.78 -7.23 8.04
CA LEU A 41 -0.75 -8.22 6.96
C LEU A 41 0.10 -9.46 7.30
N LYS A 42 0.87 -9.42 8.40
CA LYS A 42 1.80 -10.50 8.80
C LYS A 42 2.77 -10.90 7.69
N ILE A 43 3.29 -9.92 6.96
CA ILE A 43 4.29 -10.10 5.90
C ILE A 43 5.59 -9.37 6.24
N SER A 44 6.68 -9.74 5.55
CA SER A 44 8.01 -9.19 5.83
C SER A 44 8.10 -7.69 5.55
N ARG A 45 9.00 -7.00 6.27
CA ARG A 45 9.33 -5.59 6.00
C ARG A 45 9.83 -5.37 4.57
N GLY A 46 10.59 -6.31 4.02
CA GLY A 46 11.07 -6.25 2.63
C GLY A 46 9.91 -6.27 1.63
N SER A 47 8.94 -7.16 1.81
CA SER A 47 7.73 -7.24 0.98
C SER A 47 6.89 -5.97 1.05
N VAL A 48 6.74 -5.40 2.26
CA VAL A 48 6.04 -4.11 2.44
C VAL A 48 6.79 -2.97 1.76
N SER A 49 8.11 -2.88 1.95
CA SER A 49 8.92 -1.80 1.37
C SER A 49 8.90 -1.82 -0.16
N GLN A 50 9.05 -3.00 -0.77
CA GLN A 50 9.01 -3.16 -2.22
C GLN A 50 7.60 -2.88 -2.76
N GLY A 51 6.55 -3.37 -2.10
CA GLY A 51 5.18 -3.12 -2.52
C GLY A 51 4.80 -1.64 -2.42
N LEU A 52 5.17 -0.95 -1.34
CA LEU A 52 4.96 0.49 -1.19
C LEU A 52 5.72 1.29 -2.24
N LYS A 53 6.99 0.95 -2.52
CA LYS A 53 7.78 1.58 -3.58
C LYS A 53 7.08 1.42 -4.94
N PHE A 54 6.70 0.19 -5.30
CA PHE A 54 6.01 -0.10 -6.55
C PHE A 54 4.69 0.67 -6.67
N LEU A 55 3.88 0.69 -5.62
CA LEU A 55 2.59 1.40 -5.63
C LEU A 55 2.75 2.93 -5.71
N LYS A 56 3.82 3.49 -5.14
CA LYS A 56 4.17 4.90 -5.30
C LYS A 56 4.58 5.21 -6.74
N GLU A 57 5.45 4.39 -7.32
CA GLU A 57 5.89 4.54 -8.72
C GLU A 57 4.72 4.41 -9.70
N LEU A 58 3.73 3.58 -9.37
CA LEU A 58 2.49 3.43 -10.12
C LEU A 58 1.51 4.61 -9.94
N GLY A 59 1.71 5.48 -8.94
CA GLY A 59 0.76 6.55 -8.60
C GLY A 59 -0.51 6.07 -7.90
N ALA A 60 -0.50 4.85 -7.34
CA ALA A 60 -1.64 4.28 -6.62
C ALA A 60 -1.68 4.72 -5.14
N ILE A 61 -0.55 5.16 -4.59
CA ILE A 61 -0.45 5.71 -3.24
C ILE A 61 0.50 6.91 -3.25
N ARG A 62 0.30 7.82 -2.30
CA ARG A 62 1.25 8.90 -2.00
C ARG A 62 1.72 8.82 -0.56
N SER A 63 2.85 9.49 -0.31
CA SER A 63 3.40 9.64 1.03
C SER A 63 2.99 10.98 1.61
N GLU A 64 2.51 10.97 2.85
CA GLU A 64 2.24 12.18 3.62
C GLU A 64 3.20 12.25 4.80
N GLY A 65 3.88 13.39 4.92
CA GLY A 65 4.63 13.73 6.11
C GLY A 65 3.66 14.23 7.16
N LEU A 66 3.47 13.47 8.25
CA LEU A 66 2.79 14.01 9.43
C LEU A 66 3.80 14.91 10.16
N ASN A 67 3.54 16.23 10.18
CA ASN A 67 4.37 17.22 10.84
C ASN A 67 4.78 16.76 12.25
N GLY A 68 6.08 16.52 12.45
CA GLY A 68 6.65 16.09 13.73
C GLY A 68 6.96 14.60 13.87
N ASN A 69 6.55 13.73 12.95
CA ASN A 69 6.92 12.32 12.95
C ASN A 69 7.96 12.01 11.87
N ARG A 70 9.02 11.28 12.23
CA ARG A 70 10.06 10.84 11.27
C ARG A 70 9.59 9.73 10.34
N ALA A 71 8.51 9.03 10.69
CA ALA A 71 8.02 7.91 9.91
C ALA A 71 7.15 8.36 8.71
N GLU A 72 7.44 7.80 7.54
CA GLU A 72 6.65 8.00 6.31
C GLU A 72 5.27 7.33 6.46
N HIS A 73 4.20 8.08 6.16
CA HIS A 73 2.84 7.55 6.15
C HIS A 73 2.29 7.50 4.74
N PHE A 74 1.48 6.48 4.45
CA PHE A 74 0.96 6.20 3.12
C PHE A 74 -0.56 6.30 3.10
N VAL A 75 -1.08 6.90 2.03
CA VAL A 75 -2.50 7.03 1.73
C VAL A 75 -2.74 6.65 0.28
N ALA A 76 -3.93 6.11 -0.02
CA ALA A 76 -4.27 5.75 -1.38
C ALA A 76 -4.57 6.99 -2.22
N GLU A 77 -4.19 6.93 -3.49
CA GLU A 77 -4.69 7.84 -4.51
C GLU A 77 -6.15 7.45 -4.81
N GLY A 78 -7.08 8.38 -4.69
CA GLY A 78 -8.51 8.17 -4.97
C GLY A 78 -9.09 9.38 -5.71
N PRO A 79 -10.27 9.25 -6.35
CA PRO A 79 -10.89 10.28 -7.20
C PRO A 79 -11.49 11.43 -6.36
N GLY A 80 -10.65 12.12 -5.60
CA GLY A 80 -11.00 13.18 -4.66
C GLY A 80 -10.00 14.34 -4.63
N VAL A 81 -9.31 14.56 -5.76
CA VAL A 81 -8.79 15.85 -6.25
C VAL A 81 -9.06 15.94 -7.74
#